data_AF-A0A4U5ZJ46-F1
#
_entry.id   AF-A0A4U5ZJ46-F1
#
_cell.length_a   1.000
_cell.length_b   1.000
_cell.length_c   1.000
_cell.angle_alpha   90.00
_cell.angle_beta   90.00
_cell.angle_gamma   90.00
#
_symmetry.space_group_name_H-M   'P 1'
#
loop_
_entity.id
_entity.type
_entity.pdbx_description
1 polymer ?
#
loop_
_entity_poly.entity_id
_entity_poly.type
_entity_poly.pdbx_seq_one_letter_code
_entity_poly.pdbx_strand_id
1 'polypeptide(L)'
;KIVAVCTQKRETTDQIVDLIRSEFPDVRLFIRSYDRIHSLSLRDRNVEYELRETLESGLLFGRRTLEGLGMSENEAYEIGEDIRRRDEERLQIQAVQGLGAGQEMLLNRPVRPEPLIKPKRTVALDEPEAEPEPAASV
;
A
#
# COMPACT_ATOMS: atom_id res chain seq x y z
N LYS A 1 -1.11 20.82 -21.16
CA LYS A 1 0.28 20.33 -21.40
C LYS A 1 0.70 19.55 -20.17
N ILE A 2 1.51 18.50 -20.31
CA ILE A 2 1.96 17.64 -19.20
C ILE A 2 3.46 17.81 -19.03
N VAL A 3 3.93 17.88 -17.80
CA VAL A 3 5.35 17.77 -17.46
C VAL A 3 5.55 16.50 -16.63
N ALA A 4 6.41 15.63 -17.13
CA ALA A 4 6.81 14.41 -16.45
C ALA A 4 8.13 14.64 -15.70
N VAL A 5 8.16 14.37 -14.39
CA VAL A 5 9.36 14.49 -13.55
C VAL A 5 9.84 13.09 -13.15
N CYS A 6 10.92 12.63 -13.79
CA CYS A 6 11.44 11.27 -13.65
C CYS A 6 12.87 11.25 -13.07
N THR A 7 13.20 12.14 -12.14
CA THR A 7 14.55 12.20 -11.56
C THR A 7 14.76 11.13 -10.48
N GLN A 8 16.02 10.85 -10.12
CA GLN A 8 16.35 9.81 -9.13
C GLN A 8 16.30 10.28 -7.69
N LYS A 9 16.70 11.53 -7.42
CA LYS A 9 16.80 12.06 -6.06
C LYS A 9 15.48 12.72 -5.68
N ARG A 10 14.97 12.40 -4.48
CA ARG A 10 13.71 12.95 -3.99
C ARG A 10 13.78 14.47 -3.89
N GLU A 11 14.89 14.98 -3.37
CA GLU A 11 15.12 16.40 -3.16
C GLU A 11 15.10 17.17 -4.49
N THR A 12 15.66 16.57 -5.55
CA THR A 12 15.63 17.16 -6.89
C THR A 12 14.23 17.15 -7.48
N THR A 13 13.49 16.04 -7.34
CA THR A 13 12.10 15.97 -7.77
C THR A 13 11.25 17.02 -7.05
N ASP A 14 11.36 17.13 -5.73
CA ASP A 14 10.62 18.10 -4.92
C ASP A 14 10.90 19.54 -5.35
N GLN A 15 12.17 19.92 -5.54
CA GLN A 15 12.54 21.25 -6.02
C GLN A 15 11.92 21.59 -7.38
N ILE A 16 11.89 20.63 -8.30
CA ILE A 16 11.27 20.83 -9.63
C ILE A 16 9.76 21.01 -9.49
N VAL A 17 9.12 20.22 -8.62
CA VAL A 17 7.67 20.28 -8.39
C VAL A 17 7.28 21.62 -7.79
N ASP A 18 7.98 22.04 -6.75
CA ASP A 18 7.70 23.29 -6.05
C ASP A 18 7.87 24.49 -7.00
N LEU A 19 8.92 24.48 -7.84
CA LEU A 19 9.15 25.51 -8.87
C LEU A 19 8.04 25.53 -9.93
N ILE A 20 7.65 24.37 -10.47
CA ILE A 20 6.59 24.32 -11.47
C ILE A 20 5.26 24.75 -10.86
N ARG A 21 4.98 24.38 -9.61
CA ARG A 21 3.75 24.77 -8.91
C ARG A 21 3.71 26.27 -8.62
N SER A 22 4.84 26.92 -8.33
CA SER A 22 4.88 28.37 -8.11
C SER A 22 4.73 29.18 -9.40
N GLU A 23 5.38 28.76 -10.49
CA GLU A 23 5.43 29.53 -11.74
C GLU A 23 4.31 29.14 -12.73
N PHE A 24 3.84 27.89 -12.68
CA PHE A 24 2.91 27.32 -13.66
C PHE A 24 1.83 26.44 -12.99
N PRO A 25 0.91 27.02 -12.21
CA PRO A 25 -0.08 26.26 -11.43
C PRO A 25 -0.98 25.35 -12.29
N ASP A 26 -1.29 25.76 -13.52
CA ASP A 26 -2.18 25.04 -14.44
C ASP A 26 -1.53 23.83 -15.14
N VAL A 27 -0.24 23.59 -14.91
CA VAL A 27 0.47 22.47 -15.52
C VAL A 27 0.11 21.15 -14.82
N ARG A 28 -0.21 20.16 -15.65
CA ARG A 28 -0.44 18.77 -15.23
C ARG A 28 0.91 18.11 -14.94
N LEU A 29 1.10 17.65 -13.70
CA LEU A 29 2.34 17.04 -13.23
C LEU A 29 2.18 15.52 -13.08
N PHE A 30 3.09 14.80 -13.72
CA PHE A 30 3.22 13.34 -13.65
C PHE A 30 4.58 13.01 -13.05
N ILE A 31 4.62 12.37 -11.89
CA ILE A 31 5.85 12.30 -11.09
C ILE A 31 6.20 10.86 -10.76
N ARG A 32 7.47 10.52 -10.98
CA ARG A 32 8.04 9.31 -10.40
C ARG A 32 8.35 9.56 -8.93
N SER A 33 7.57 8.95 -8.03
CA SER A 33 7.87 8.95 -6.61
C SER A 33 8.87 7.83 -6.29
N TYR A 34 9.60 8.00 -5.20
CA TYR A 34 10.64 7.05 -4.80
C TYR A 34 10.04 5.93 -3.94
N ASP A 35 9.21 6.29 -2.96
CA ASP A 35 8.52 5.35 -2.08
C ASP A 35 7.15 5.89 -1.68
N ARG A 36 6.50 5.19 -0.75
CA ARG A 36 5.20 5.56 -0.19
C ARG A 36 5.22 6.92 0.51
N ILE A 37 6.25 7.23 1.29
CA ILE A 37 6.33 8.51 2.02
C ILE A 37 6.46 9.67 1.03
N HIS A 38 7.28 9.49 -0.02
CA HIS A 38 7.43 10.48 -1.07
C HIS A 38 6.11 10.64 -1.86
N SER A 39 5.39 9.56 -2.17
CA SER A 39 4.05 9.66 -2.78
C SER A 39 3.08 10.49 -1.95
N LEU A 40 3.02 10.28 -0.63
CA LEU A 40 2.17 11.08 0.26
C LEU A 40 2.55 12.56 0.22
N SER A 41 3.85 12.86 0.35
CA SER A 41 4.36 14.25 0.27
C SER A 41 4.09 14.92 -1.08
N LEU A 42 4.02 14.16 -2.18
CA LEU A 42 3.68 14.68 -3.51
C LEU A 42 2.17 14.94 -3.66
N ARG A 43 1.32 14.10 -3.06
CA ARG A 43 -0.13 14.31 -3.03
C ARG A 43 -0.49 15.60 -2.30
N ASP A 44 0.20 15.91 -1.20
CA ASP A 44 0.03 17.18 -0.46
C ASP A 44 0.36 18.41 -1.33
N ARG A 45 1.21 18.25 -2.35
CA ARG A 45 1.55 19.28 -3.35
C ARG A 45 0.57 19.35 -4.53
N ASN A 46 -0.60 18.71 -4.40
CA ASN A 46 -1.65 18.62 -5.42
C ASN A 46 -1.13 18.10 -6.77
N VAL A 47 -0.23 17.11 -6.75
CA VAL A 47 0.24 16.44 -7.97
C VAL A 47 -0.90 15.61 -8.54
N GLU A 48 -1.04 15.61 -9.87
CA GLU A 48 -2.14 14.92 -10.53
C GLU A 48 -1.94 13.41 -10.60
N TYR A 49 -0.70 12.99 -10.84
CA TYR A 49 -0.36 11.59 -10.90
C TYR A 49 1.04 11.34 -10.38
N GLU A 50 1.17 10.38 -9.47
CA GLU A 50 2.44 9.86 -9.01
C GLU A 50 2.50 8.34 -9.08
N LEU A 51 3.68 7.82 -9.43
CA LEU A 51 3.95 6.39 -9.46
C LEU A 51 5.27 6.08 -8.76
N ARG A 52 5.23 5.13 -7.83
CA ARG A 52 6.41 4.61 -7.12
C ARG A 52 7.31 3.83 -8.08
N GLU A 53 8.60 4.15 -8.07
CA GLU A 53 9.56 3.62 -9.04
C GLU A 53 9.64 2.10 -9.11
N THR A 54 9.45 1.38 -8.00
CA THR A 54 9.57 -0.09 -7.95
C THR A 54 8.25 -0.83 -7.75
N LEU A 55 7.10 -0.14 -7.59
CA LEU A 55 5.84 -0.78 -7.22
C LEU A 55 5.40 -1.83 -8.25
N GLU A 56 5.25 -1.42 -9.50
CA GLU A 56 4.78 -2.32 -10.56
C GLU A 56 5.76 -3.45 -10.86
N SER A 57 7.06 -3.18 -10.79
CA SER A 57 8.09 -4.21 -10.91
C SER A 57 8.01 -5.24 -9.76
N GLY A 58 7.76 -4.78 -8.54
CA GLY A 58 7.56 -5.64 -7.38
C GLY A 58 6.31 -6.52 -7.49
N LEU A 59 5.19 -5.96 -7.93
CA LEU A 59 3.95 -6.70 -8.17
C LEU A 59 4.14 -7.77 -9.27
N LEU A 60 4.80 -7.41 -10.37
CA LEU A 60 5.12 -8.35 -11.44
C LEU A 60 6.03 -9.49 -10.94
N PHE A 61 7.06 -9.16 -10.16
CA PHE A 61 7.97 -10.16 -9.59
C PHE A 61 7.23 -11.11 -8.64
N GLY A 62 6.35 -10.58 -7.79
CA GLY A 62 5.49 -11.38 -6.92
C GLY A 62 4.59 -12.33 -7.70
N ARG A 63 3.94 -11.85 -8.76
CA ARG A 63 3.10 -12.68 -9.65
C ARG A 63 3.90 -13.83 -10.26
N ARG A 64 5.07 -13.54 -10.84
CA ARG A 64 5.96 -14.58 -11.41
C ARG A 64 6.44 -15.57 -10.37
N THR A 65 6.64 -15.13 -9.13
CA THR A 65 7.02 -16.01 -8.03
C THR A 65 5.89 -16.99 -7.68
N LEU A 66 4.64 -16.51 -7.63
CA LEU A 66 3.47 -17.37 -7.39
C LEU A 66 3.28 -18.41 -8.52
N GLU A 67 3.41 -17.99 -9.77
CA GLU A 67 3.40 -18.89 -10.93
C GLU A 67 4.50 -19.96 -10.80
N GLY A 68 5.71 -19.56 -10.42
CA GLY A 68 6.85 -20.47 -10.21
C GLY A 68 6.64 -21.47 -9.06
N LEU A 69 5.76 -21.16 -8.10
CA LEU A 69 5.35 -22.06 -7.02
C LEU A 69 4.20 -23.01 -7.42
N GLY A 70 3.73 -22.94 -8.66
CA GLY A 70 2.70 -23.81 -9.21
C GLY A 70 1.28 -23.25 -9.15
N MET A 71 1.10 -21.97 -8.82
CA MET A 71 -0.19 -21.29 -8.92
C MET A 71 -0.55 -21.03 -10.39
N SER A 72 -1.85 -21.03 -10.72
CA SER A 72 -2.27 -20.67 -12.08
C SER A 72 -2.03 -19.18 -12.37
N GLU A 73 -1.83 -18.84 -13.66
CA GLU A 73 -1.62 -17.45 -14.08
C GLU A 73 -2.81 -16.55 -13.70
N ASN A 74 -4.04 -17.05 -13.84
CA ASN A 74 -5.25 -16.30 -13.48
C ASN A 74 -5.31 -16.01 -11.98
N GLU A 75 -5.06 -17.00 -11.12
CA GLU A 75 -5.05 -16.80 -9.66
C GLU A 75 -3.93 -15.84 -9.23
N ALA A 76 -2.73 -15.99 -9.78
CA ALA A 76 -1.61 -15.11 -9.48
C ALA A 76 -1.89 -13.66 -9.94
N TYR A 77 -2.56 -13.49 -11.08
CA TYR A 77 -3.01 -12.19 -11.58
C TYR A 77 -4.03 -11.55 -10.64
N GLU A 78 -5.08 -12.28 -10.24
CA GLU A 78 -6.11 -11.78 -9.33
C GLU A 78 -5.51 -11.34 -7.98
N ILE A 79 -4.56 -12.10 -7.43
CA ILE A 79 -3.84 -11.71 -6.22
C ILE A 79 -3.05 -10.42 -6.43
N GLY A 80 -2.36 -10.28 -7.57
CA GLY A 80 -1.63 -9.07 -7.92
C GLY A 80 -2.54 -7.83 -8.00
N GLU A 81 -3.69 -7.97 -8.64
CA GLU A 81 -4.70 -6.89 -8.73
C GLU A 81 -5.28 -6.52 -7.37
N ASP A 82 -5.58 -7.52 -6.52
CA ASP A 82 -6.10 -7.30 -5.16
C ASP A 82 -5.08 -6.56 -4.29
N ILE A 83 -3.80 -6.93 -4.37
CA ILE A 83 -2.71 -6.22 -3.68
C ILE A 83 -2.58 -4.79 -4.20
N ARG A 84 -2.61 -4.57 -5.53
CA ARG A 84 -2.53 -3.22 -6.12
C ARG A 84 -3.66 -2.33 -5.60
N ARG A 85 -4.90 -2.85 -5.62
CA ARG A 85 -6.09 -2.12 -5.14
C ARG A 85 -5.95 -1.73 -3.67
N ARG A 86 -5.63 -2.68 -2.79
CA ARG A 86 -5.46 -2.40 -1.35
C ARG A 86 -4.33 -1.42 -1.09
N ASP A 87 -3.23 -1.54 -1.82
CA ASP A 87 -2.08 -0.65 -1.65
C ASP A 87 -2.42 0.80 -2.01
N GLU A 88 -3.24 1.01 -3.06
CA GLU A 88 -3.79 2.31 -3.44
C GLU A 88 -4.82 2.84 -2.42
N GLU A 89 -5.78 2.02 -2.01
CA GLU A 89 -6.77 2.37 -0.97
C GLU A 89 -6.08 2.83 0.33
N ARG A 90 -5.06 2.08 0.77
CA ARG A 90 -4.24 2.46 1.92
C ARG A 90 -3.50 3.78 1.71
N LEU A 91 -2.95 4.00 0.52
CA LEU A 91 -2.25 5.25 0.23
C LEU A 91 -3.20 6.46 0.27
N GLN A 92 -4.44 6.30 -0.21
CA GLN A 92 -5.49 7.32 -0.11
C GLN A 92 -5.87 7.60 1.36
N ILE A 93 -6.07 6.55 2.16
CA ILE A 93 -6.39 6.71 3.59
C ILE A 93 -5.23 7.40 4.33
N GLN A 94 -3.99 7.00 4.06
CA GLN A 94 -2.80 7.58 4.69
C GLN A 94 -2.58 9.05 4.30
N ALA A 95 -2.99 9.46 3.10
CA ALA A 95 -2.95 10.87 2.69
C ALA A 95 -3.89 11.74 3.54
N VAL A 96 -5.00 11.18 4.04
CA VAL A 96 -5.98 11.91 4.84
C VAL A 96 -5.73 11.76 6.35
N GLN A 97 -5.31 10.59 6.83
CA GLN A 97 -5.28 10.20 8.24
C GLN A 97 -3.87 10.02 8.82
N GLY A 98 -2.82 10.18 8.01
CA GLY A 98 -1.42 10.03 8.41
C GLY A 98 -0.87 8.59 8.29
N LEU A 99 0.45 8.45 8.50
CA LEU A 99 1.23 7.24 8.19
C LEU A 99 0.74 5.94 8.87
N GLY A 100 0.10 6.05 10.03
CA GLY A 100 -0.39 4.90 10.80
C GLY A 100 -1.70 4.28 10.30
N ALA A 101 -2.42 4.94 9.41
CA ALA A 101 -3.76 4.53 9.01
C ALA A 101 -3.78 3.35 8.01
N GLY A 102 -4.84 2.55 8.05
CA GLY A 102 -5.09 1.43 7.12
C GLY A 102 -4.27 0.16 7.35
N GLN A 103 -3.74 -0.08 8.56
CA GLN A 103 -2.99 -1.33 8.83
C GLN A 103 -3.85 -2.60 8.68
N GLU A 104 -5.15 -2.52 8.99
CA GLU A 104 -6.10 -3.64 8.86
C GLU A 104 -6.27 -4.17 7.42
N MET A 105 -5.93 -3.35 6.42
CA MET A 105 -6.02 -3.72 5.00
C MET A 105 -4.85 -4.59 4.53
N LEU A 106 -3.82 -4.79 5.36
CA LEU A 106 -2.71 -5.69 5.04
C LEU A 106 -3.15 -7.16 5.24
N LEU A 107 -2.66 -8.05 4.38
CA LEU A 107 -2.78 -9.51 4.55
C LEU A 107 -1.94 -10.06 5.73
N ASN A 108 -1.52 -9.21 6.66
CA ASN A 108 -0.80 -9.60 7.86
C ASN A 108 -1.80 -9.96 8.94
N ARG A 109 -2.61 -11.00 8.72
CA ARG A 109 -3.33 -11.64 9.82
C ARG A 109 -2.25 -12.30 10.70
N PRO A 110 -2.09 -11.90 11.99
CA PRO A 110 -1.08 -12.50 12.83
C PRO A 110 -1.36 -13.99 12.94
N VAL A 111 -0.50 -14.80 12.32
CA VAL A 111 -0.54 -16.26 12.48
C VAL A 111 -0.17 -16.57 13.92
N ARG A 112 -1.06 -17.24 14.65
CA ARG A 112 -0.71 -17.83 15.94
C ARG A 112 0.11 -19.07 15.65
N PRO A 113 1.44 -19.10 15.91
CA PRO A 113 2.21 -20.29 15.67
C PRO A 113 1.69 -21.39 16.61
N GLU A 114 1.15 -22.46 16.04
CA GLU A 114 0.83 -23.64 16.84
C GLU A 114 2.13 -24.26 17.33
N PRO A 115 2.25 -24.55 18.63
CA PRO A 115 3.49 -25.12 19.17
C PRO A 115 3.74 -26.49 18.54
N LEU A 116 4.92 -26.66 17.95
CA LEU A 116 5.37 -27.91 17.29
C LEU A 116 5.30 -29.15 18.21
N ILE A 117 5.23 -28.92 19.52
CA ILE A 117 5.05 -29.95 20.54
C ILE A 117 3.82 -29.56 21.36
N LYS A 118 2.82 -30.44 21.45
CA LYS A 118 1.67 -30.24 22.34
C LYS A 118 2.19 -30.02 23.77
N PRO A 119 1.96 -28.85 24.39
CA PRO A 119 2.48 -28.59 25.73
C PRO A 119 1.87 -29.58 26.72
N LYS A 120 2.72 -30.19 27.56
CA LYS A 120 2.30 -31.17 28.59
C LYS A 120 1.40 -30.57 29.69
N ARG A 121 1.25 -29.24 29.71
CA ARG A 121 0.39 -28.52 30.65
C ARG A 121 -0.50 -27.57 29.86
N THR A 122 -1.80 -27.83 29.89
CA THR A 122 -2.81 -26.88 29.44
C THR A 122 -2.83 -25.73 30.44
N VAL A 123 -2.21 -24.62 30.08
CA VAL A 123 -2.58 -23.33 30.67
C VAL A 123 -3.85 -22.94 29.94
N ALA A 124 -4.97 -22.83 30.65
CA ALA A 124 -6.18 -22.25 30.08
C ALA A 124 -5.80 -20.84 29.59
N LEU A 125 -5.74 -20.65 28.28
CA LEU A 125 -5.69 -19.33 27.70
C LEU A 125 -7.13 -18.81 27.84
N ASP A 126 -7.30 -17.74 28.59
CA ASP A 126 -8.58 -17.04 28.69
C ASP A 126 -9.09 -16.79 27.25
N GLU A 127 -10.26 -17.35 26.95
CA GLU A 127 -10.96 -17.06 25.71
C GLU A 127 -11.27 -15.55 25.71
N PRO A 128 -10.94 -14.81 24.64
CA PRO A 128 -11.46 -13.46 24.53
C PRO A 128 -12.99 -13.57 24.46
N GLU A 129 -13.68 -12.93 25.41
CA GLU A 129 -15.13 -12.73 25.38
C GLU A 129 -15.54 -12.35 23.96
N ALA A 130 -16.42 -13.15 23.37
CA ALA A 130 -17.06 -12.82 22.11
C ALA A 130 -17.79 -11.48 22.30
N GLU A 131 -17.36 -10.46 21.57
CA GLU A 131 -18.10 -9.21 21.49
C GLU A 131 -19.53 -9.53 21.01
N PRO A 132 -20.58 -9.10 21.73
CA PRO A 132 -21.95 -9.39 21.33
C PRO A 132 -22.25 -8.74 19.98
N GLU A 133 -22.82 -9.52 19.06
CA GLU A 133 -23.34 -9.02 17.78
C GLU A 133 -24.23 -7.79 18.01
N PRO A 134 -24.09 -6.71 17.22
CA PRO A 134 -25.00 -5.59 17.32
C PRO A 134 -26.40 -6.07 16.94
N ALA A 135 -27.30 -6.00 17.92
CA ALA A 135 -28.72 -6.27 17.74
C ALA A 135 -29.25 -5.45 16.56
N ALA A 136 -29.79 -6.14 15.57
CA ALA A 136 -30.60 -5.54 14.54
C ALA A 136 -31.73 -4.73 15.19
N SER A 137 -31.66 -3.41 15.08
CA SER A 137 -32.74 -2.51 15.46
C SER A 137 -33.34 -1.88 14.20
N VAL A 138 -34.50 -2.45 13.84
CA VAL A 138 -35.71 -1.86 13.20
C VAL A 138 -35.56 -1.25 11.81
#